data_AF-A0A1Z8ANY0-F1
#
_entry.id   AF-A0A1Z8ANY0-F1
#
_cell.length_a   1.000
_cell.length_b   1.000
_cell.length_c   1.000
_cell.angle_alpha   90.00
_cell.angle_beta   90.00
_cell.angle_gamma   90.00
#
_symmetry.space_group_name_H-M   'P 1'
#
loop_
_entity.id
_entity.type
_entity.pdbx_description
1 polymer ?
#
loop_
_entity_poly.entity_id
_entity_poly.type
_entity_poly.pdbx_seq_one_letter_code
_entity_poly.pdbx_strand_id
1 'polypeptide(L)'
;MKESGLWYLPNSTNKVPGKLYVDKDKDRITLKLYTESYLSGNPFKFPTSEREDDYIELILGDTNRGTLGDLTLFGCSFAKLAPIAGELHELHYSIQFVFNYVHILKRSHLRFNHVEVLFPNSDNFYNSWNSTRSSVDEENPKEEYVKVSSTLKISDELSIDIVDSKHHTISLSKDYEVKHSNHLTFNYKQTVDIDRIYKDCITLQKMMEFSGRRQLAFIIKNAKIDFKHIKGQEQHTNI
;
A
#
# COMPACT_ATOMS: atom_id res chain seq x y z
N MET A 1 5.51 -9.26 11.11
CA MET A 1 6.92 -9.06 10.68
C MET A 1 7.54 -7.95 11.52
N LYS A 2 8.86 -7.95 11.72
CA LYS A 2 9.61 -6.92 12.46
C LYS A 2 10.96 -6.68 11.78
N GLU A 3 11.21 -5.46 11.34
CA GLU A 3 12.49 -5.06 10.73
C GLU A 3 13.15 -3.98 11.61
N SER A 4 14.49 -3.94 11.69
CA SER A 4 15.24 -2.92 12.43
C SER A 4 16.14 -2.15 11.47
N GLY A 5 16.27 -0.84 11.66
CA GLY A 5 17.07 0.00 10.77
C GLY A 5 17.28 1.42 11.29
N LEU A 6 17.93 2.22 10.46
CA LEU A 6 18.11 3.65 10.65
C LEU A 6 17.10 4.39 9.77
N TRP A 7 16.49 5.46 10.29
CA TRP A 7 15.39 6.14 9.61
C TRP A 7 15.72 7.62 9.41
N TYR A 8 15.52 8.09 8.18
CA TYR A 8 15.60 9.50 7.82
C TYR A 8 14.21 10.10 7.92
N LEU A 9 14.11 11.20 8.66
CA LEU A 9 12.87 11.92 8.90
C LEU A 9 12.88 13.21 8.07
N PRO A 10 11.70 13.75 7.67
CA PRO A 10 11.66 15.01 6.94
C PRO A 10 12.43 16.09 7.67
N ASN A 11 13.27 16.82 6.93
CA ASN A 11 14.09 17.93 7.42
C ASN A 11 15.14 17.57 8.51
N SER A 12 15.31 16.28 8.86
CA SER A 12 16.40 15.81 9.72
C SER A 12 17.58 15.30 8.91
N THR A 13 18.77 15.86 9.14
CA THR A 13 20.05 15.28 8.67
C THR A 13 20.46 14.06 9.49
N ASN A 14 19.90 13.88 10.69
CA ASN A 14 20.28 12.81 11.61
C ASN A 14 19.43 11.55 11.35
N LYS A 15 20.11 10.41 11.18
CA LYS A 15 19.52 9.07 11.15
C LYS A 15 19.07 8.68 12.56
N VAL A 16 17.79 8.36 12.74
CA VAL A 16 17.23 7.92 14.04
C VAL A 16 17.07 6.39 14.06
N PRO A 17 17.55 5.67 15.08
CA PRO A 17 17.37 4.23 15.17
C PRO A 17 15.89 3.86 15.41
N GLY A 18 15.41 2.82 14.74
CA GLY A 18 14.00 2.44 14.81
C GLY A 18 13.67 1.04 14.33
N LYS A 19 12.43 0.62 14.60
CA LYS A 19 11.91 -0.73 14.34
C LYS A 19 10.53 -0.63 13.67
N LEU A 20 10.41 -1.20 12.48
CA LEU A 20 9.15 -1.33 11.75
C LEU A 20 8.44 -2.61 12.18
N TYR A 21 7.17 -2.50 12.55
CA TYR A 21 6.30 -3.61 12.90
C TYR A 21 5.17 -3.69 11.87
N VAL A 22 4.98 -4.86 11.26
CA VAL A 22 3.82 -5.16 10.41
C VAL A 22 3.00 -6.25 11.10
N ASP A 23 1.87 -5.85 11.67
CA ASP A 23 0.91 -6.67 12.44
C ASP A 23 -0.22 -7.07 11.49
N LYS A 24 -0.03 -8.19 10.76
CA LYS A 24 -0.97 -8.67 9.72
C LYS A 24 -2.35 -8.99 10.30
N ASP A 25 -2.39 -9.47 11.53
CA ASP A 25 -3.63 -9.91 12.20
C ASP A 25 -4.52 -8.73 12.62
N LYS A 26 -4.00 -7.50 12.57
CA LYS A 26 -4.71 -6.25 12.91
C LYS A 26 -4.64 -5.20 11.79
N ASP A 27 -4.23 -5.63 10.59
CA ASP A 27 -3.98 -4.79 9.41
C ASP A 27 -3.27 -3.46 9.72
N ARG A 28 -2.19 -3.53 10.50
CA ARG A 28 -1.53 -2.34 11.04
C ARG A 28 -0.02 -2.35 10.88
N ILE A 29 0.49 -1.27 10.29
CA ILE A 29 1.91 -0.98 10.15
C ILE A 29 2.28 0.10 11.18
N THR A 30 3.37 -0.09 11.92
CA THR A 30 3.81 0.86 12.94
C THR A 30 5.33 0.94 12.97
N LEU A 31 5.88 2.13 12.74
CA LEU A 31 7.29 2.42 13.00
C LEU A 31 7.44 2.90 14.44
N LYS A 32 8.43 2.38 15.14
CA LYS A 32 8.92 2.91 16.41
C LYS A 32 10.30 3.53 16.22
N LEU A 33 10.50 4.74 16.72
CA LEU A 33 11.77 5.47 16.69
C LEU A 33 12.25 5.75 18.12
N TYR A 34 13.56 5.66 18.33
CA TYR A 34 14.20 5.87 19.63
C TYR A 34 15.04 7.14 19.57
N THR A 35 14.61 8.20 20.25
CA THR A 35 15.19 9.56 20.12
C THR A 35 15.10 10.35 21.42
N GLU A 36 16.02 11.29 21.59
CA GLU A 36 16.09 12.24 22.72
C GLU A 36 15.48 13.61 22.36
N SER A 37 15.18 13.86 21.09
CA SER A 37 14.55 15.07 20.58
C SER A 37 13.35 14.81 19.65
N TYR A 38 12.50 15.83 19.51
CA TYR A 38 11.45 15.92 18.48
C TYR A 38 12.03 15.92 17.07
N LEU A 39 11.18 15.64 16.09
CA LEU A 39 11.55 15.62 14.67
C LEU A 39 12.02 16.98 14.14
N SER A 40 11.52 18.06 14.74
CA SER A 40 11.96 19.45 14.49
C SER A 40 13.29 19.80 15.19
N GLY A 41 13.98 18.84 15.80
CA GLY A 41 15.23 19.03 16.56
C GLY A 41 15.05 19.59 17.97
N ASN A 42 13.83 20.01 18.35
CA ASN A 42 13.52 20.56 19.67
C ASN A 42 13.50 19.49 20.77
N PRO A 43 13.85 19.80 22.03
CA PRO A 43 13.76 18.84 23.14
C PRO A 43 12.31 18.52 23.51
N PHE A 44 12.07 17.29 23.98
CA PHE A 44 10.74 16.84 24.39
C PHE A 44 10.14 17.68 25.53
N LYS A 45 8.83 17.96 25.42
CA LYS A 45 8.01 18.59 26.46
C LYS A 45 6.72 17.80 26.62
N PHE A 46 6.44 17.27 27.81
CA PHE A 46 5.17 16.59 28.07
C PHE A 46 4.00 17.57 27.88
N PRO A 47 2.88 17.13 27.28
CA PRO A 47 2.03 18.03 26.50
C PRO A 47 1.14 18.95 27.35
N THR A 48 1.29 20.26 27.12
CA THR A 48 0.19 21.22 27.24
C THR A 48 -0.59 21.25 25.92
N SER A 49 -1.55 20.33 25.79
CA SER A 49 -2.64 20.23 24.78
C SER A 49 -2.34 20.23 23.27
N GLU A 50 -1.28 20.89 22.78
CA GLU A 50 -1.04 21.11 21.34
C GLU A 50 0.36 20.62 20.95
N ARG A 51 0.45 19.84 19.86
CA ARG A 51 1.70 19.35 19.27
C ARG A 51 1.50 19.08 17.78
N GLU A 52 2.29 19.72 16.92
CA GLU A 52 2.04 19.85 15.49
C GLU A 52 2.47 18.63 14.63
N ASP A 53 2.98 17.55 15.23
CA ASP A 53 3.61 16.40 14.54
C ASP A 53 2.61 15.41 13.86
N ASP A 54 1.36 15.82 13.61
CA ASP A 54 0.25 14.91 13.29
C ASP A 54 0.44 14.09 12.00
N TYR A 55 1.06 14.66 10.95
CA TYR A 55 1.20 14.00 9.65
C TYR A 55 2.57 14.22 8.99
N ILE A 56 3.24 13.11 8.68
CA ILE A 56 4.43 13.04 7.86
C ILE A 56 4.10 12.28 6.58
N GLU A 57 4.40 12.88 5.43
CA GLU A 57 4.13 12.24 4.15
C GLU A 57 5.05 11.05 3.87
N LEU A 58 6.34 11.18 4.16
CA LEU A 58 7.42 10.25 3.81
C LEU A 58 8.41 10.06 4.97
N ILE A 59 8.79 8.81 5.27
CA ILE A 59 9.94 8.48 6.12
C ILE A 59 10.76 7.42 5.37
N LEU A 60 12.07 7.63 5.24
CA LEU A 60 12.96 6.69 4.53
C LEU A 60 13.67 5.78 5.53
N GLY A 61 13.82 4.49 5.21
CA GLY A 61 14.44 3.50 6.09
C GLY A 61 15.65 2.82 5.48
N ASP A 62 16.83 3.12 6.01
CA ASP A 62 18.07 2.40 5.77
C ASP A 62 18.10 1.13 6.65
N THR A 63 17.60 0.01 6.09
CA THR A 63 17.74 -1.32 6.71
C THR A 63 19.00 -1.99 6.18
N ASN A 64 20.15 -1.63 6.79
CA ASN A 64 21.48 -2.13 6.42
C ASN A 64 21.52 -3.67 6.29
N ARG A 65 21.43 -4.17 5.05
CA ARG A 65 21.28 -5.62 4.71
C ARG A 65 20.08 -6.32 5.38
N GLY A 66 19.04 -5.56 5.70
CA GLY A 66 17.74 -6.09 6.14
C GLY A 66 17.03 -6.85 5.02
N THR A 67 16.00 -7.63 5.38
CA THR A 67 15.25 -8.48 4.44
C THR A 67 14.42 -7.68 3.43
N LEU A 68 14.22 -6.38 3.66
CA LEU A 68 13.39 -5.49 2.85
C LEU A 68 14.20 -4.42 2.09
N GLY A 69 15.52 -4.35 2.34
CA GLY A 69 16.43 -3.36 1.75
C GLY A 69 16.07 -1.91 2.10
N ASP A 70 16.29 -1.01 1.15
CA ASP A 70 15.94 0.41 1.28
C ASP A 70 14.42 0.57 1.35
N LEU A 71 13.90 1.22 2.39
CA LEU A 71 12.47 1.40 2.61
C LEU A 71 12.02 2.83 2.33
N THR A 72 10.79 2.96 1.84
CA THR A 72 9.99 4.19 1.95
C THR A 72 8.69 3.87 2.67
N LEU A 73 8.43 4.57 3.77
CA LEU A 73 7.14 4.61 4.44
C LEU A 73 6.36 5.81 3.93
N PHE A 74 5.07 5.62 3.60
CA PHE A 74 4.20 6.67 3.08
C PHE A 74 2.90 6.76 3.88
N GLY A 75 2.43 7.99 4.12
CA GLY A 75 1.28 8.28 4.97
C GLY A 75 1.55 7.92 6.42
N CYS A 76 2.51 8.60 7.04
CA CYS A 76 3.00 8.33 8.39
C CYS A 76 2.39 9.33 9.40
N SER A 77 1.31 8.97 10.09
CA SER A 77 0.75 9.82 11.15
C SER A 77 1.37 9.52 12.51
N PHE A 78 1.56 10.55 13.34
CA PHE A 78 1.99 10.35 14.72
C PHE A 78 0.88 9.66 15.52
N ALA A 79 1.23 8.63 16.29
CA ALA A 79 0.27 7.81 17.01
C ALA A 79 0.46 7.82 18.53
N LYS A 80 1.71 7.85 19.03
CA LYS A 80 2.01 7.85 20.47
C LYS A 80 3.46 8.28 20.78
N LEU A 81 3.63 8.97 21.90
CA LEU A 81 4.91 9.09 22.62
C LEU A 81 4.88 8.14 23.84
N ALA A 82 5.99 7.44 24.12
CA ALA A 82 6.20 6.73 25.37
C ALA A 82 7.62 7.03 25.91
N PRO A 83 7.81 7.43 27.17
CA PRO A 83 9.13 7.54 27.76
C PRO A 83 9.75 6.15 27.97
N ILE A 84 11.08 6.04 27.88
CA ILE A 84 11.81 4.81 28.21
C ILE A 84 12.60 5.01 29.51
N ALA A 85 13.64 5.85 29.47
CA ALA A 85 14.50 6.16 30.60
C ALA A 85 15.32 7.42 30.31
N GLY A 86 15.53 8.28 31.33
CA GLY A 86 16.22 9.56 31.14
C GLY A 86 15.52 10.43 30.09
N GLU A 87 16.29 10.94 29.13
CA GLU A 87 15.78 11.77 28.03
C GLU A 87 15.36 10.94 26.81
N LEU A 88 15.53 9.60 26.84
CA LEU A 88 15.21 8.72 25.71
C LEU A 88 13.71 8.36 25.63
N HIS A 89 13.13 8.63 24.46
CA HIS A 89 11.72 8.42 24.16
C HIS A 89 11.49 7.46 22.99
N GLU A 90 10.37 6.73 23.02
CA GLU A 90 9.82 5.92 21.94
C GLU A 90 8.72 6.72 21.23
N LEU A 91 8.97 7.16 19.99
CA LEU A 91 7.95 7.72 19.09
C LEU A 91 7.31 6.58 18.29
N HIS A 92 5.99 6.57 18.20
CA HIS A 92 5.22 5.63 17.38
C HIS A 92 4.55 6.37 16.22
N TYR A 93 4.80 5.91 15.00
CA TYR A 93 4.11 6.36 13.78
C TYR A 93 3.24 5.24 13.23
N SER A 94 1.96 5.54 12.97
CA SER A 94 1.08 4.68 12.18
C SER A 94 1.34 4.94 10.70
N ILE A 95 1.38 3.90 9.88
CA ILE A 95 1.80 3.99 8.47
C ILE A 95 0.73 3.38 7.58
N GLN A 96 0.43 4.03 6.46
CA GLN A 96 -0.48 3.51 5.45
C GLN A 96 0.22 2.53 4.51
N PHE A 97 1.42 2.86 4.00
CA PHE A 97 2.12 2.06 2.99
C PHE A 97 3.62 1.90 3.26
N VAL A 98 4.17 0.76 2.85
CA VAL A 98 5.61 0.45 2.84
C VAL A 98 6.00 0.05 1.43
N PHE A 99 6.93 0.79 0.83
CA PHE A 99 7.60 0.40 -0.41
C PHE A 99 8.98 -0.18 -0.07
N ASN A 100 9.26 -1.39 -0.54
CA ASN A 100 10.52 -2.10 -0.31
C ASN A 100 11.51 -1.88 -1.48
N TYR A 101 12.81 -1.99 -1.18
CA TYR A 101 13.92 -1.80 -2.13
C TYR A 101 13.90 -0.45 -2.90
N VAL A 102 13.39 0.62 -2.29
CA VAL A 102 13.28 1.94 -2.93
C VAL A 102 13.25 3.09 -1.92
N HIS A 103 13.96 4.18 -2.23
CA HIS A 103 13.81 5.48 -1.60
C HIS A 103 13.06 6.46 -2.52
N ILE A 104 11.89 6.92 -2.09
CA ILE A 104 11.03 7.82 -2.85
C ILE A 104 11.07 9.20 -2.20
N LEU A 105 11.88 10.10 -2.78
CA LEU A 105 12.23 11.37 -2.15
C LEU A 105 11.12 12.43 -2.14
N LYS A 106 10.07 12.29 -2.97
CA LYS A 106 8.97 13.26 -3.15
C LYS A 106 7.67 12.54 -3.55
N ARG A 107 6.49 12.97 -3.04
CA ARG A 107 5.16 12.44 -3.46
C ARG A 107 4.97 12.43 -4.97
N SER A 108 5.47 13.47 -5.64
CA SER A 108 5.37 13.65 -7.09
C SER A 108 6.07 12.56 -7.92
N HIS A 109 6.92 11.73 -7.29
CA HIS A 109 7.58 10.58 -7.90
C HIS A 109 6.72 9.29 -7.85
N LEU A 110 5.68 9.24 -6.99
CA LEU A 110 4.68 8.17 -6.98
C LEU A 110 3.73 8.35 -8.17
N ARG A 111 4.20 7.89 -9.33
CA ARG A 111 3.50 8.01 -10.62
C ARG A 111 3.11 6.65 -11.14
N PHE A 112 1.81 6.39 -11.18
CA PHE A 112 1.20 5.09 -11.47
C PHE A 112 0.47 5.12 -12.81
N ASN A 113 0.58 4.05 -13.60
CA ASN A 113 -0.23 3.88 -14.82
C ASN A 113 -1.23 2.72 -14.73
N HIS A 114 -1.18 1.92 -13.67
CA HIS A 114 -1.97 0.70 -13.55
C HIS A 114 -2.10 0.29 -12.07
N VAL A 115 -3.32 0.00 -11.61
CA VAL A 115 -3.63 -0.39 -10.22
C VAL A 115 -4.67 -1.50 -10.20
N GLU A 116 -4.39 -2.58 -9.47
CA GLU A 116 -5.36 -3.65 -9.18
C GLU A 116 -6.08 -3.35 -7.86
N VAL A 117 -7.41 -3.43 -7.88
CA VAL A 117 -8.28 -3.06 -6.75
C VAL A 117 -9.29 -4.17 -6.49
N LEU A 118 -9.33 -4.67 -5.25
CA LEU A 118 -10.33 -5.62 -4.76
C LEU A 118 -11.47 -4.87 -4.07
N PHE A 119 -12.72 -5.28 -4.34
CA PHE A 119 -13.92 -4.83 -3.63
C PHE A 119 -14.53 -6.03 -2.88
N PRO A 120 -14.04 -6.40 -1.68
CA PRO A 120 -14.28 -7.71 -1.05
C PRO A 120 -15.73 -8.00 -0.59
N ASN A 121 -16.71 -7.17 -0.93
CA ASN A 121 -18.14 -7.39 -0.68
C ASN A 121 -19.01 -7.07 -1.93
N SER A 122 -18.42 -6.95 -3.13
CA SER A 122 -19.13 -6.57 -4.36
C SER A 122 -19.68 -7.77 -5.16
N ASP A 123 -20.03 -8.86 -4.48
CA ASP A 123 -20.40 -10.19 -5.04
C ASP A 123 -21.61 -10.20 -5.99
N ASN A 124 -22.25 -9.06 -6.22
CA ASN A 124 -23.39 -8.89 -7.12
C ASN A 124 -23.06 -8.00 -8.35
N PHE A 125 -21.89 -7.37 -8.41
CA PHE A 125 -21.64 -6.27 -9.35
C PHE A 125 -20.93 -6.70 -10.65
N TYR A 126 -19.98 -7.63 -10.56
CA TYR A 126 -19.08 -8.00 -11.66
C TYR A 126 -18.80 -9.51 -11.72
N ASN A 127 -19.85 -10.33 -11.62
CA ASN A 127 -19.74 -11.80 -11.73
C ASN A 127 -19.76 -12.26 -13.20
N SER A 128 -18.61 -12.60 -13.80
CA SER A 128 -18.55 -13.72 -14.77
C SER A 128 -17.17 -14.06 -15.33
N TRP A 129 -16.79 -15.33 -15.18
CA TRP A 129 -16.23 -16.13 -16.29
C TRP A 129 -16.99 -17.45 -16.47
N ASN A 130 -18.31 -17.36 -16.67
CA ASN A 130 -19.33 -18.40 -16.45
C ASN A 130 -19.57 -18.70 -14.96
N SER A 131 -20.60 -18.10 -14.38
CA SER A 131 -20.96 -18.16 -12.94
C SER A 131 -21.42 -19.54 -12.41
N THR A 132 -21.21 -20.64 -13.15
CA THR A 132 -21.34 -22.04 -12.66
C THR A 132 -20.87 -23.12 -13.65
N ARG A 133 -20.52 -22.81 -14.90
CA ARG A 133 -20.15 -23.82 -15.92
C ARG A 133 -18.64 -23.95 -16.12
N SER A 134 -18.03 -24.83 -15.33
CA SER A 134 -16.87 -25.70 -15.64
C SER A 134 -16.48 -26.55 -14.40
N SER A 135 -17.45 -27.23 -13.79
CA SER A 135 -17.21 -28.29 -12.78
C SER A 135 -17.02 -29.68 -13.41
N VAL A 136 -16.87 -29.72 -14.74
CA VAL A 136 -16.72 -30.89 -15.60
C VAL A 136 -15.73 -30.46 -16.71
N ASP A 137 -14.86 -31.38 -17.13
CA ASP A 137 -13.97 -31.29 -18.31
C ASP A 137 -12.87 -30.18 -18.33
N GLU A 138 -11.91 -30.23 -17.40
CA GLU A 138 -10.56 -29.65 -17.60
C GLU A 138 -9.46 -30.66 -17.21
N GLU A 139 -9.14 -31.61 -18.10
CA GLU A 139 -8.08 -32.62 -17.93
C GLU A 139 -6.64 -32.06 -18.07
N ASN A 140 -6.31 -30.99 -17.33
CA ASN A 140 -4.96 -30.59 -16.88
C ASN A 140 -5.06 -29.17 -16.29
N PRO A 141 -5.12 -29.00 -14.95
CA PRO A 141 -5.06 -27.67 -14.35
C PRO A 141 -3.64 -27.11 -14.46
N LYS A 142 -3.48 -26.00 -15.18
CA LYS A 142 -2.38 -25.07 -14.90
C LYS A 142 -2.62 -24.45 -13.52
N GLU A 143 -1.56 -24.15 -12.79
CA GLU A 143 -1.64 -23.76 -11.38
C GLU A 143 -2.43 -22.46 -11.16
N GLU A 144 -2.35 -21.53 -12.12
CA GLU A 144 -3.09 -20.27 -12.15
C GLU A 144 -3.64 -19.96 -13.56
N TYR A 145 -4.86 -19.41 -13.61
CA TYR A 145 -5.48 -18.83 -14.80
C TYR A 145 -5.99 -17.41 -14.49
N VAL A 146 -5.70 -16.45 -15.37
CA VAL A 146 -6.15 -15.05 -15.27
C VAL A 146 -6.86 -14.65 -16.57
N LYS A 147 -8.01 -13.96 -16.46
CA LYS A 147 -8.87 -13.55 -17.58
C LYS A 147 -9.37 -12.12 -17.36
N VAL A 148 -9.24 -11.26 -18.39
CA VAL A 148 -10.07 -10.05 -18.49
C VAL A 148 -11.43 -10.46 -19.05
N SER A 149 -12.51 -10.30 -18.27
CA SER A 149 -13.87 -10.67 -18.69
C SER A 149 -14.61 -9.54 -19.39
N SER A 150 -14.28 -8.27 -19.09
CA SER A 150 -14.77 -7.09 -19.81
C SER A 150 -13.92 -5.85 -19.51
N THR A 151 -13.97 -4.84 -20.39
CA THR A 151 -13.27 -3.54 -20.25
C THR A 151 -14.28 -2.40 -20.29
N LEU A 152 -14.32 -1.61 -19.22
CA LEU A 152 -15.15 -0.41 -19.09
C LEU A 152 -14.32 0.83 -19.43
N LYS A 153 -14.53 1.45 -20.59
CA LYS A 153 -13.92 2.74 -20.92
C LYS A 153 -14.66 3.86 -20.17
N ILE A 154 -14.00 4.49 -19.19
CA ILE A 154 -14.57 5.57 -18.38
C ILE A 154 -14.30 6.94 -19.03
N SER A 155 -13.11 7.12 -19.61
CA SER A 155 -12.73 8.32 -20.36
C SER A 155 -11.67 7.99 -21.43
N ASP A 156 -11.12 9.00 -22.10
CA ASP A 156 -9.91 8.83 -22.93
C ASP A 156 -8.61 8.71 -22.12
N GLU A 157 -8.68 8.80 -20.79
CA GLU A 157 -7.55 8.71 -19.86
C GLU A 157 -7.60 7.48 -18.95
N LEU A 158 -8.79 6.93 -18.68
CA LEU A 158 -9.03 5.80 -17.77
C LEU A 158 -9.93 4.74 -18.41
N SER A 159 -9.47 3.49 -18.40
CA SER A 159 -10.30 2.29 -18.59
C SER A 159 -10.14 1.33 -17.41
N ILE A 160 -11.23 0.67 -17.02
CA ILE A 160 -11.27 -0.27 -15.90
C ILE A 160 -11.57 -1.67 -16.46
N ASP A 161 -10.61 -2.58 -16.36
CA ASP A 161 -10.81 -3.98 -16.72
C ASP A 161 -11.39 -4.75 -15.53
N ILE A 162 -12.32 -5.65 -15.79
CA ILE A 162 -12.82 -6.63 -14.83
C ILE A 162 -11.98 -7.90 -15.04
N VAL A 163 -11.30 -8.35 -13.99
CA VAL A 163 -10.33 -9.45 -14.06
C VAL A 163 -10.73 -10.59 -13.12
N ASP A 164 -11.15 -11.69 -13.72
CA ASP A 164 -11.45 -12.96 -13.06
C ASP A 164 -10.17 -13.81 -13.00
N SER A 165 -9.89 -14.42 -11.85
CA SER A 165 -8.74 -15.32 -11.65
C SER A 165 -9.16 -16.61 -10.96
N LYS A 166 -8.49 -17.71 -11.30
CA LYS A 166 -8.72 -19.07 -10.81
C LYS A 166 -7.37 -19.70 -10.46
N HIS A 167 -7.11 -19.89 -9.17
CA HIS A 167 -5.92 -20.58 -8.67
C HIS A 167 -6.33 -21.95 -8.15
N HIS A 168 -5.57 -22.99 -8.51
CA HIS A 168 -5.77 -24.34 -8.00
C HIS A 168 -4.76 -24.61 -6.89
N THR A 169 -5.22 -25.17 -5.77
CA THR A 169 -4.38 -25.48 -4.60
C THR A 169 -4.60 -26.93 -4.21
N ILE A 170 -3.53 -27.73 -4.29
CA ILE A 170 -3.56 -29.13 -3.87
C ILE A 170 -3.24 -29.19 -2.37
N SER A 171 -4.23 -29.55 -1.56
CA SER A 171 -4.01 -29.80 -0.13
C SER A 171 -3.24 -31.10 0.09
N LEU A 172 -2.41 -31.14 1.14
CA LEU A 172 -1.79 -32.37 1.64
C LEU A 172 -2.82 -33.43 2.09
N SER A 173 -4.08 -33.05 2.32
CA SER A 173 -5.20 -33.97 2.61
C SER A 173 -5.77 -34.69 1.38
N LYS A 174 -5.30 -34.37 0.16
CA LYS A 174 -5.88 -34.71 -1.15
C LYS A 174 -7.16 -33.97 -1.53
N ASP A 175 -7.63 -33.03 -0.71
CA ASP A 175 -8.70 -32.13 -1.10
C ASP A 175 -8.19 -31.11 -2.14
N TYR A 176 -8.96 -30.92 -3.21
CA TYR A 176 -8.63 -30.04 -4.32
C TYR A 176 -9.38 -28.71 -4.17
N GLU A 177 -8.70 -27.66 -3.72
CA GLU A 177 -9.31 -26.34 -3.54
C GLU A 177 -9.17 -25.50 -4.82
N VAL A 178 -10.29 -24.95 -5.30
CA VAL A 178 -10.32 -24.03 -6.44
C VAL A 178 -10.69 -22.64 -5.92
N LYS A 179 -9.70 -21.75 -5.84
CA LYS A 179 -9.90 -20.39 -5.36
C LYS A 179 -10.13 -19.45 -6.54
N HIS A 180 -11.36 -18.94 -6.63
CA HIS A 180 -11.71 -17.86 -7.53
C HIS A 180 -11.47 -16.50 -6.85
N SER A 181 -10.97 -15.50 -7.59
CA SER A 181 -10.95 -14.11 -7.10
C SER A 181 -11.12 -13.10 -8.23
N ASN A 182 -11.97 -12.10 -8.00
CA ASN A 182 -12.29 -11.06 -8.98
C ASN A 182 -11.75 -9.71 -8.49
N HIS A 183 -11.06 -9.00 -9.38
CA HIS A 183 -10.49 -7.67 -9.11
C HIS A 183 -10.73 -6.74 -10.29
N LEU A 184 -10.64 -5.43 -10.04
CA LEU A 184 -10.75 -4.38 -11.04
C LEU A 184 -9.38 -3.77 -11.29
N THR A 185 -9.02 -3.62 -12.55
CA THR A 185 -7.73 -3.07 -12.95
C THR A 185 -7.93 -1.71 -13.59
N PHE A 186 -7.55 -0.66 -12.85
CA PHE A 186 -7.61 0.73 -13.29
C PHE A 186 -6.38 1.02 -14.15
N ASN A 187 -6.57 1.11 -15.46
CA ASN A 187 -5.52 1.42 -16.44
C ASN A 187 -5.59 2.90 -16.84
N TYR A 188 -4.50 3.62 -16.63
CA TYR A 188 -4.37 5.04 -16.94
C TYR A 188 -3.45 5.25 -18.16
N LYS A 189 -3.93 6.04 -19.14
CA LYS A 189 -3.20 6.37 -20.38
C LYS A 189 -1.95 7.22 -20.13
N GLN A 190 -1.97 8.03 -19.08
CA GLN A 190 -0.83 8.79 -18.57
C GLN A 190 -0.61 8.41 -17.10
N THR A 191 0.58 8.66 -16.55
CA THR A 191 0.82 8.36 -15.14
C THR A 191 0.17 9.36 -14.20
N VAL A 192 -0.63 8.87 -13.25
CA VAL A 192 -1.33 9.67 -12.24
C VAL A 192 -0.67 9.54 -10.86
N ASP A 193 -1.04 10.40 -9.92
CA ASP A 193 -0.67 10.29 -8.49
C ASP A 193 -1.65 9.42 -7.70
N ILE A 194 -1.29 9.11 -6.46
CA ILE A 194 -2.10 8.29 -5.55
C ILE A 194 -3.45 8.94 -5.21
N ASP A 195 -3.53 10.27 -5.17
CA ASP A 195 -4.76 11.01 -4.90
C ASP A 195 -5.80 10.84 -6.00
N ARG A 196 -5.35 10.85 -7.27
CA ARG A 196 -6.21 10.53 -8.40
C ARG A 196 -6.75 9.10 -8.32
N ILE A 197 -5.90 8.13 -8.00
CA ILE A 197 -6.30 6.72 -7.80
C ILE A 197 -7.36 6.62 -6.71
N TYR A 198 -7.11 7.21 -5.52
CA TYR A 198 -8.07 7.24 -4.42
C TYR A 198 -9.40 7.88 -4.84
N LYS A 199 -9.36 9.01 -5.54
CA LYS A 199 -10.55 9.70 -6.03
C LYS A 199 -11.37 8.84 -7.00
N ASP A 200 -10.72 8.17 -7.94
CA ASP A 200 -11.41 7.31 -8.92
C ASP A 200 -11.97 6.04 -8.25
N CYS A 201 -11.21 5.42 -7.33
CA CYS A 201 -11.67 4.26 -6.55
C CYS A 201 -12.87 4.61 -5.67
N ILE A 202 -12.83 5.74 -4.96
CA ILE A 202 -13.95 6.24 -4.12
C ILE A 202 -15.16 6.64 -4.99
N THR A 203 -14.93 7.14 -6.21
CA THR A 203 -16.02 7.46 -7.15
C THR A 203 -16.72 6.18 -7.61
N LEU A 204 -15.96 5.16 -8.02
CA LEU A 204 -16.53 3.87 -8.40
C LEU A 204 -17.21 3.19 -7.21
N GLN A 205 -16.59 3.20 -6.03
CA GLN A 205 -17.17 2.71 -4.78
C GLN A 205 -18.56 3.29 -4.57
N LYS A 206 -18.71 4.62 -4.60
CA LYS A 206 -20.01 5.29 -4.37
C LYS A 206 -21.05 4.94 -5.44
N MET A 207 -20.64 4.75 -6.69
CA MET A 207 -21.55 4.27 -7.75
C MET A 207 -22.00 2.82 -7.49
N MET A 208 -21.09 1.97 -7.01
CA MET A 208 -21.40 0.58 -6.66
C MET A 208 -22.29 0.48 -5.40
N GLU A 209 -22.02 1.29 -4.38
CA GLU A 209 -22.83 1.39 -3.15
C GLU A 209 -24.26 1.88 -3.44
N PHE A 210 -24.40 2.90 -4.30
CA PHE A 210 -25.71 3.44 -4.70
C PHE A 210 -26.60 2.39 -5.38
N SER A 211 -26.04 1.60 -6.29
CA SER A 211 -26.75 0.53 -6.98
C SER A 211 -26.97 -0.71 -6.09
N GLY A 212 -25.95 -1.14 -5.36
CA GLY A 212 -25.98 -2.35 -4.51
C GLY A 212 -26.69 -2.17 -3.16
N ARG A 213 -26.97 -0.94 -2.72
CA ARG A 213 -27.55 -0.58 -1.40
C ARG A 213 -26.81 -1.18 -0.20
N ARG A 214 -25.50 -1.37 -0.33
CA ARG A 214 -24.58 -1.83 0.72
C ARG A 214 -23.40 -0.89 0.76
N GLN A 215 -22.88 -0.61 1.95
CA GLN A 215 -21.57 0.03 2.08
C GLN A 215 -20.50 -0.94 1.61
N LEU A 216 -19.50 -0.42 0.88
CA LEU A 216 -18.38 -1.19 0.36
C LEU A 216 -17.07 -0.66 0.96
N ALA A 217 -16.05 -1.49 0.84
CA ALA A 217 -14.66 -1.09 1.00
C ALA A 217 -13.90 -1.51 -0.26
N PHE A 218 -12.74 -0.91 -0.49
CA PHE A 218 -11.81 -1.37 -1.51
C PHE A 218 -10.40 -1.51 -0.93
N ILE A 219 -9.62 -2.42 -1.51
CA ILE A 219 -8.24 -2.71 -1.13
C ILE A 219 -7.40 -2.63 -2.40
N ILE A 220 -6.37 -1.77 -2.41
CA ILE A 220 -5.38 -1.77 -3.48
C ILE A 220 -4.52 -3.03 -3.32
N LYS A 221 -4.66 -3.97 -4.25
CA LYS A 221 -3.99 -5.28 -4.27
C LYS A 221 -2.56 -5.15 -4.82
N ASN A 222 -2.39 -4.36 -5.88
CA ASN A 222 -1.14 -4.15 -6.58
C ASN A 222 -1.15 -2.77 -7.26
N ALA A 223 0.01 -2.13 -7.42
CA ALA A 223 0.12 -0.83 -8.07
C ALA A 223 1.45 -0.70 -8.81
N LYS A 224 1.41 -0.35 -10.10
CA LYS A 224 2.59 -0.25 -10.96
C LYS A 224 3.08 1.19 -11.06
N ILE A 225 4.23 1.45 -10.43
CA ILE A 225 4.93 2.74 -10.50
C ILE A 225 5.79 2.78 -11.77
N ASP A 226 5.73 3.86 -12.54
CA ASP A 226 6.58 4.08 -13.72
C ASP A 226 7.84 4.89 -13.39
N PHE A 227 8.90 4.16 -13.01
CA PHE A 227 10.20 4.72 -12.65
C PHE A 227 10.95 5.42 -13.80
N LYS A 228 10.46 5.42 -15.05
CA LYS A 228 11.15 6.07 -16.18
C LYS A 228 11.42 7.55 -15.95
N HIS A 229 10.54 8.24 -15.24
CA HIS A 229 10.67 9.68 -14.96
C HIS A 229 11.69 10.00 -13.85
N ILE A 230 12.08 9.02 -13.03
CA ILE A 230 12.94 9.23 -11.86
C ILE A 230 14.44 9.31 -12.23
N LYS A 231 14.85 8.76 -13.38
CA LYS A 231 16.24 8.88 -13.87
C LYS A 231 16.61 10.27 -14.44
N GLY A 232 15.67 11.20 -14.52
CA GLY A 232 15.86 12.49 -15.20
C GLY A 232 16.25 13.67 -14.31
N GLN A 233 16.13 13.57 -12.98
CA GLN A 233 16.41 14.69 -12.07
C GLN A 233 17.27 14.27 -10.88
N GLU A 234 18.47 14.86 -10.85
CA GLU A 234 19.32 15.06 -9.67
C GLU A 234 19.80 13.79 -8.93
N GLN A 235 20.87 13.19 -9.47
CA GLN A 235 21.94 12.66 -8.62
C GLN A 235 22.67 13.80 -7.89
N HIS A 236 21.95 14.52 -7.02
CA HIS A 236 22.53 15.36 -5.97
C HIS A 236 22.48 14.63 -4.64
N THR A 237 23.17 13.49 -4.61
CA THR A 237 23.63 12.82 -3.40
C THR A 237 24.64 13.71 -2.68
N ASN A 238 24.11 14.62 -1.85
CA ASN A 238 24.79 15.16 -0.69
C ASN A 238 24.04 14.65 0.56
N ILE A 239 24.14 13.34 0.76
CA ILE A 239 23.83 12.58 1.99
C ILE A 239 25.04 11.67 2.23
#